data_AF-A0A0R2DNW1-F1
#
_entry.id   AF-A0A0R2DNW1-F1
#
_cell.length_a   1.000
_cell.length_b   1.000
_cell.length_c   1.000
_cell.angle_alpha   90.00
_cell.angle_beta   90.00
_cell.angle_gamma   90.00
#
_symmetry.space_group_name_H-M   'P 1'
#
loop_
_entity.id
_entity.type
_entity.pdbx_description
1 polymer ?
#
loop_
_entity_poly.entity_id
_entity_poly.type
_entity_poly.pdbx_seq_one_letter_code
_entity_poly.pdbx_strand_id
1 'polypeptide(L)'
;MSLYQFQNNQLTRLKAIPFKVEKEIQRLVEENTEVLLGLTFLATEFHVEHYRLDTVTFDETTNSFVIIEYKNDTKYSVIDQGYAYLNTLLNHKADFVLLYNEVHGTHRRVDEFNFEQTKINFITKGYTNYQLDAVNNPELPIDLYQIKQFENGQIQLDYTEKTKPAKVAKSQTMLTKEPVNFTQISELKNYTEADMLRKGSDETNDLYQELKTEILDLNPNISIKAHKTYLAFLINDKDFCDITIQKKQLKLFLNMKFGQLNDKLDYARDMRNIGKYGNGDYEVTFNNHTDLPYIIDLIKQSMVKNDQ
;
A
#
# COMPACT_ATOMS: atom_id res chain seq x y z
N MET A 1 23.14 3.38 -9.47
CA MET A 1 22.95 4.80 -9.11
C MET A 1 23.99 5.17 -8.07
N SER A 2 24.58 6.37 -8.12
CA SER A 2 25.47 6.88 -7.06
C SER A 2 24.69 7.88 -6.23
N LEU A 3 24.68 7.72 -4.90
CA LEU A 3 24.04 8.65 -3.98
C LEU A 3 25.09 9.60 -3.40
N TYR A 4 24.72 10.87 -3.19
CA TYR A 4 25.61 11.91 -2.68
C TYR A 4 24.91 12.68 -1.55
N GLN A 5 25.66 13.03 -0.52
CA GLN A 5 25.25 13.98 0.50
C GLN A 5 25.72 15.37 0.08
N PHE A 6 24.80 16.33 0.02
CA PHE A 6 25.11 17.73 -0.22
C PHE A 6 25.09 18.50 1.10
N GLN A 7 26.25 18.96 1.56
CA GLN A 7 26.38 19.74 2.79
C GLN A 7 27.47 20.79 2.60
N ASN A 8 27.25 22.01 3.10
CA ASN A 8 28.21 23.13 2.99
C ASN A 8 28.69 23.39 1.55
N ASN A 9 27.77 23.31 0.58
CA ASN A 9 28.06 23.47 -0.86
C ASN A 9 29.06 22.44 -1.43
N GLN A 10 29.21 21.28 -0.78
CA GLN A 10 30.07 20.20 -1.24
C GLN A 10 29.28 18.89 -1.36
N LEU A 11 29.62 18.10 -2.37
CA LEU A 11 29.07 16.76 -2.59
C LEU A 11 30.04 15.71 -2.05
N THR A 12 29.56 14.89 -1.12
CA THR A 12 30.27 13.71 -0.64
C THR A 12 29.55 12.47 -1.14
N ARG A 13 30.24 11.57 -1.84
CA ARG A 13 29.65 10.32 -2.29
C ARG A 13 29.37 9.42 -1.09
N LEU A 14 28.14 8.92 -1.00
CA LEU A 14 27.74 7.99 0.04
C LEU A 14 28.12 6.56 -0.34
N LYS A 15 28.88 5.90 0.53
CA LYS A 15 29.24 4.49 0.35
C LYS A 15 28.17 3.59 0.92
N ALA A 16 27.65 2.70 0.08
CA ALA A 16 26.74 1.65 0.51
C ALA A 16 27.50 0.61 1.36
N ILE A 17 26.90 0.23 2.49
CA ILE A 17 27.38 -0.83 3.37
C ILE A 17 26.43 -2.02 3.21
N PRO A 18 26.91 -3.25 2.95
CA PRO A 18 26.02 -4.40 2.91
C PRO A 18 25.52 -4.71 4.33
N PHE A 19 24.25 -5.09 4.48
CA PHE A 19 23.83 -5.81 5.69
C PHE A 19 24.64 -7.12 5.78
N LYS A 20 24.85 -7.69 6.95
CA LYS A 20 25.59 -8.97 7.08
C LYS A 20 24.65 -10.16 6.95
N VAL A 21 23.46 -10.06 7.52
CA VAL A 21 22.47 -11.14 7.62
C VAL A 21 21.04 -10.62 7.42
N GLU A 22 20.10 -11.51 7.08
CA GLU A 22 18.66 -11.19 6.93
C GLU A 22 18.10 -10.56 8.20
N LYS A 23 18.51 -11.07 9.36
CA LYS A 23 18.02 -10.59 10.67
C LYS A 23 18.34 -9.11 10.95
N GLU A 24 19.40 -8.56 10.36
CA GLU A 24 19.68 -7.12 10.46
C GLU A 24 18.67 -6.28 9.68
N ILE A 25 18.26 -6.75 8.49
CA ILE A 25 17.22 -6.08 7.69
C ILE A 25 15.89 -6.17 8.41
N GLN A 26 15.52 -7.38 8.87
CA GLN A 26 14.26 -7.61 9.58
C GLN A 26 14.14 -6.70 10.79
N ARG A 27 15.15 -6.65 11.67
CA ARG A 27 15.11 -5.80 12.85
C ARG A 27 14.95 -4.31 12.49
N LEU A 28 15.70 -3.84 11.49
CA LEU A 28 15.61 -2.45 11.03
C LEU A 28 14.20 -2.12 10.53
N VAL A 29 13.61 -3.00 9.74
CA VAL A 29 12.27 -2.78 9.17
C VAL A 29 11.18 -2.92 10.23
N GLU A 30 11.24 -3.92 11.11
CA GLU A 30 10.28 -4.11 12.19
C GLU A 30 10.26 -2.90 13.16
N GLU A 31 11.43 -2.39 13.55
CA GLU A 31 11.55 -1.21 14.42
C GLU A 31 11.07 0.10 13.74
N ASN A 32 10.93 0.12 12.40
CA ASN A 32 10.59 1.31 11.62
C ASN A 32 9.48 1.05 10.58
N THR A 33 8.59 0.08 10.83
CA THR A 33 7.63 -0.42 9.82
C THR A 33 6.69 0.68 9.33
N GLU A 34 6.19 1.51 10.24
CA GLU A 34 5.30 2.62 9.92
C GLU A 34 5.99 3.65 9.03
N VAL A 35 7.22 4.05 9.37
CA VAL A 35 7.97 5.08 8.62
C VAL A 35 8.43 4.59 7.25
N LEU A 36 8.77 3.29 7.14
CA LEU A 36 9.31 2.73 5.90
C LEU A 36 8.24 2.29 4.91
N LEU A 37 7.08 1.88 5.39
CA LEU A 37 6.06 1.18 4.57
C LEU A 37 4.64 1.71 4.78
N GLY A 38 4.40 2.59 5.75
CA GLY A 38 3.05 3.01 6.12
C GLY A 38 2.20 1.87 6.71
N LEU A 39 2.85 0.87 7.32
CA LEU A 39 2.18 -0.33 7.85
C LEU A 39 2.30 -0.38 9.39
N THR A 40 1.28 -0.92 10.03
CA THR A 40 1.28 -1.23 11.46
C THR A 40 1.97 -2.57 11.70
N PHE A 41 3.03 -2.60 12.51
CA PHE A 41 3.66 -3.85 12.92
C PHE A 41 2.75 -4.66 13.86
N LEU A 42 2.60 -5.97 13.63
CA LEU A 42 1.82 -6.87 14.50
C LEU A 42 2.69 -7.90 15.21
N ALA A 43 3.53 -8.63 14.47
CA ALA A 43 4.36 -9.70 15.05
C ALA A 43 5.64 -9.95 14.26
N THR A 44 6.67 -10.37 14.98
CA THR A 44 7.89 -10.96 14.44
C THR A 44 7.81 -12.49 14.56
N GLU A 45 8.33 -13.22 13.57
CA GLU A 45 8.42 -14.69 13.55
C GLU A 45 7.08 -15.38 13.90
N PHE A 46 5.98 -14.94 13.29
CA PHE A 46 4.64 -15.45 13.57
C PHE A 46 4.46 -16.86 13.02
N HIS A 47 4.13 -17.81 13.89
CA HIS A 47 3.99 -19.22 13.50
C HIS A 47 2.52 -19.57 13.26
N VAL A 48 2.24 -20.14 12.09
CA VAL A 48 0.92 -20.67 11.71
C VAL A 48 1.14 -22.02 11.05
N GLU A 49 0.55 -23.06 11.65
CA GLU A 49 0.86 -24.47 11.30
C GLU A 49 2.37 -24.75 11.30
N HIS A 50 2.93 -25.20 10.18
CA HIS A 50 4.35 -25.48 9.98
C HIS A 50 5.11 -24.32 9.34
N TYR A 51 4.45 -23.20 9.04
CA TYR A 51 5.10 -22.01 8.50
C TYR A 51 5.43 -21.01 9.60
N ARG A 52 6.57 -20.35 9.41
CA ARG A 52 7.01 -19.22 10.21
C ARG A 52 7.15 -18.02 9.30
N LEU A 53 6.31 -17.01 9.52
CA LEU A 53 6.29 -15.76 8.78
C LEU A 53 7.25 -14.78 9.46
N ASP A 54 8.20 -14.21 8.72
CA ASP A 54 9.22 -13.33 9.30
C ASP A 54 8.61 -12.13 10.02
N THR A 55 7.70 -11.40 9.36
CA THR A 55 6.95 -10.31 9.97
C THR A 55 5.51 -10.30 9.46
N VAL A 56 4.56 -10.10 10.38
CA VAL A 56 3.16 -9.82 10.05
C VAL A 56 2.86 -8.37 10.40
N THR A 57 2.23 -7.67 9.46
CA THR A 57 1.86 -6.26 9.56
C THR A 57 0.42 -6.05 9.10
N PHE A 58 -0.08 -4.84 9.31
CA PHE A 58 -1.43 -4.44 8.94
C PHE A 58 -1.42 -3.12 8.18
N ASP A 59 -2.22 -3.07 7.13
CA ASP A 59 -2.43 -1.90 6.29
C ASP A 59 -3.76 -1.27 6.69
N GLU A 60 -3.71 -0.21 7.49
CA GLU A 60 -4.92 0.47 7.97
C GLU A 60 -5.74 1.04 6.81
N THR A 61 -5.06 1.54 5.78
CA THR A 61 -5.71 2.14 4.61
C THR A 61 -6.52 1.10 3.86
N THR A 62 -5.94 -0.06 3.50
CA THR A 62 -6.70 -1.13 2.81
C THR A 62 -7.48 -2.05 3.75
N ASN A 63 -7.31 -1.86 5.06
CA ASN A 63 -7.87 -2.69 6.12
C ASN A 63 -7.52 -4.18 5.95
N SER A 64 -6.27 -4.47 5.58
CA SER A 64 -5.81 -5.80 5.17
C SER A 64 -4.47 -6.17 5.79
N PHE A 65 -4.20 -7.47 5.91
CA PHE A 65 -2.91 -7.96 6.41
C PHE A 65 -1.83 -7.90 5.34
N VAL A 66 -0.58 -7.62 5.75
CA VAL A 66 0.59 -7.66 4.88
C VAL A 66 1.68 -8.48 5.54
N ILE A 67 2.19 -9.49 4.84
CA ILE A 67 3.35 -10.27 5.29
C ILE A 67 4.61 -9.59 4.74
N ILE A 68 5.68 -9.51 5.53
CA ILE A 68 6.99 -9.09 5.04
C ILE A 68 7.94 -10.27 5.14
N GLU A 69 8.62 -10.57 4.04
CA GLU A 69 9.65 -11.62 3.97
C GLU A 69 10.99 -10.98 3.58
N TYR A 70 12.05 -11.32 4.32
CA TYR A 70 13.36 -10.73 4.11
C TYR A 70 14.29 -11.67 3.37
N LYS A 71 15.05 -11.14 2.42
CA LYS A 71 16.01 -11.92 1.65
C LYS A 71 17.35 -11.24 1.55
N ASN A 72 18.40 -11.98 1.89
CA ASN A 72 19.78 -11.51 1.81
C ASN A 72 20.47 -11.98 0.52
N ASP A 73 20.01 -13.10 -0.05
CA ASP A 73 20.49 -13.63 -1.31
C ASP A 73 19.47 -13.46 -2.45
N THR A 74 19.89 -13.85 -3.65
CA THR A 74 19.06 -13.80 -4.86
C THR A 74 18.63 -15.20 -5.33
N LYS A 75 18.76 -16.22 -4.49
CA LYS A 75 18.55 -17.64 -4.83
C LYS A 75 17.28 -18.19 -4.16
N TYR A 76 16.18 -17.46 -4.29
CA TYR A 76 14.89 -17.87 -3.75
C TYR A 76 13.76 -17.68 -4.78
N SER A 77 12.73 -18.51 -4.68
CA SER A 77 11.52 -18.37 -5.47
C SER A 77 10.55 -17.43 -4.76
N VAL A 78 10.43 -16.21 -5.29
CA VAL A 78 9.52 -15.18 -4.79
C VAL A 78 8.06 -15.67 -4.85
N ILE A 79 7.72 -16.38 -5.93
CA ILE A 79 6.36 -16.87 -6.20
C ILE A 79 5.98 -18.01 -5.26
N ASP A 80 6.82 -19.05 -5.16
CA ASP A 80 6.44 -20.26 -4.41
C ASP A 80 6.29 -19.96 -2.92
N GLN A 81 7.23 -19.21 -2.35
CA GLN A 81 7.17 -18.84 -0.95
C GLN A 81 6.05 -17.82 -0.68
N GLY A 82 5.89 -16.82 -1.57
CA GLY A 82 4.83 -15.84 -1.44
C GLY A 82 3.44 -16.48 -1.44
N TYR A 83 3.20 -17.43 -2.35
CA TYR A 83 1.94 -18.15 -2.40
C TYR A 83 1.73 -19.11 -1.24
N ALA A 84 2.77 -19.78 -0.75
CA ALA A 84 2.64 -20.61 0.43
C ALA A 84 2.11 -19.80 1.62
N TYR A 85 2.70 -18.64 1.89
CA TYR A 85 2.32 -17.79 3.02
C TYR A 85 0.95 -17.13 2.85
N LEU A 86 0.64 -16.64 1.65
CA LEU A 86 -0.68 -16.10 1.36
C LEU A 86 -1.78 -17.17 1.52
N ASN A 87 -1.52 -18.40 1.05
CA ASN A 87 -2.43 -19.50 1.25
C ASN A 87 -2.60 -19.86 2.73
N THR A 88 -1.52 -19.88 3.51
CA THR A 88 -1.60 -20.07 4.97
C THR A 88 -2.46 -19.00 5.63
N LEU A 89 -2.23 -17.73 5.29
CA LEU A 89 -3.02 -16.62 5.84
C LEU A 89 -4.51 -16.75 5.50
N LEU A 90 -4.84 -17.07 4.25
CA LEU A 90 -6.24 -17.19 3.81
C LEU A 90 -6.97 -18.40 4.41
N ASN A 91 -6.25 -19.48 4.70
CA ASN A 91 -6.82 -20.65 5.39
C ASN A 91 -6.95 -20.45 6.90
N HIS A 92 -6.14 -19.58 7.50
CA HIS A 92 -6.06 -19.35 8.94
C HIS A 92 -6.41 -17.92 9.35
N LYS A 93 -7.38 -17.31 8.65
CA LYS A 93 -7.81 -15.90 8.88
C LYS A 93 -8.07 -15.57 10.36
N ALA A 94 -8.61 -16.53 11.13
CA ALA A 94 -8.90 -16.35 12.55
C ALA A 94 -7.65 -16.06 13.38
N ASP A 95 -6.51 -16.69 13.08
CA ASP A 95 -5.26 -16.51 13.82
C ASP A 95 -4.69 -15.10 13.62
N PHE A 96 -4.80 -14.56 12.40
CA PHE A 96 -4.37 -13.19 12.07
C PHE A 96 -5.28 -12.15 12.72
N VAL A 97 -6.59 -12.41 12.76
CA VAL A 97 -7.55 -11.53 13.44
C VAL A 97 -7.33 -11.55 14.95
N LEU A 98 -7.05 -12.72 15.53
CA LEU A 98 -6.67 -12.84 16.93
C LEU A 98 -5.41 -12.02 17.22
N LEU A 99 -4.36 -12.19 16.40
CA LEU A 99 -3.13 -11.41 16.51
C LEU A 99 -3.40 -9.90 16.48
N TYR A 100 -4.18 -9.42 15.50
CA TYR A 100 -4.53 -8.00 15.41
C TYR A 100 -5.22 -7.51 16.69
N ASN A 101 -6.22 -8.28 17.16
CA ASN A 101 -7.00 -7.96 18.35
C ASN A 101 -6.16 -7.93 19.62
N GLU A 102 -5.20 -8.85 19.78
CA GLU A 102 -4.28 -8.87 20.92
C GLU A 102 -3.35 -7.67 20.94
N VAL A 103 -2.81 -7.29 19.78
CA VAL A 103 -1.92 -6.11 19.64
C VAL A 103 -2.67 -4.81 19.94
N HIS A 104 -3.92 -4.69 19.50
CA HIS A 104 -4.70 -3.44 19.61
C HIS A 104 -5.66 -3.40 20.80
N GLY A 105 -5.84 -4.49 21.53
CA GLY A 105 -6.86 -4.60 22.57
C GLY A 105 -8.29 -4.49 22.04
N THR A 106 -8.56 -5.00 20.83
CA THR A 106 -9.88 -4.93 20.17
C THR A 106 -10.57 -6.29 20.08
N HIS A 107 -11.81 -6.31 19.59
CA HIS A 107 -12.60 -7.53 19.39
C HIS A 107 -13.28 -7.56 18.01
N ARG A 108 -12.52 -7.24 16.96
CA ARG A 108 -13.01 -7.25 15.58
C ARG A 108 -13.19 -8.68 15.09
N ARG A 109 -14.21 -8.89 14.27
CA ARG A 109 -14.52 -10.17 13.63
C ARG A 109 -13.84 -10.30 12.27
N VAL A 110 -13.74 -11.53 11.76
CA VAL A 110 -13.11 -11.84 10.47
C VAL A 110 -13.76 -11.09 9.29
N ASP A 111 -15.08 -10.89 9.31
CA ASP A 111 -15.83 -10.17 8.26
C ASP A 111 -15.55 -8.66 8.24
N GLU A 112 -14.87 -8.13 9.27
CA GLU A 112 -14.50 -6.73 9.36
C GLU A 112 -13.13 -6.43 8.73
N PHE A 113 -12.44 -7.42 8.18
CA PHE A 113 -11.12 -7.28 7.55
C PHE A 113 -11.18 -7.59 6.04
N ASN A 114 -10.35 -6.89 5.28
CA ASN A 114 -10.26 -7.02 3.83
C ASN A 114 -9.19 -8.04 3.43
N PHE A 115 -9.52 -9.32 3.47
CA PHE A 115 -8.61 -10.37 3.02
C PHE A 115 -8.38 -10.39 1.50
N GLU A 116 -9.26 -9.75 0.70
CA GLU A 116 -9.07 -9.68 -0.76
C GLU A 116 -7.81 -8.87 -1.12
N GLN A 117 -7.40 -7.90 -0.28
CA GLN A 117 -6.23 -7.06 -0.52
C GLN A 117 -4.99 -7.46 0.31
N THR A 118 -5.01 -8.64 0.92
CA THR A 118 -3.82 -9.18 1.58
C THR A 118 -2.71 -9.39 0.55
N LYS A 119 -1.49 -9.01 0.92
CA LYS A 119 -0.30 -9.15 0.08
C LYS A 119 0.95 -9.54 0.87
N ILE A 120 2.02 -9.84 0.14
CA ILE A 120 3.35 -10.05 0.69
C ILE A 120 4.34 -9.06 0.09
N ASN A 121 5.16 -8.46 0.95
CA ASN A 121 6.26 -7.59 0.58
C ASN A 121 7.57 -8.35 0.76
N PHE A 122 8.32 -8.55 -0.33
CA PHE A 122 9.70 -9.03 -0.25
C PHE A 122 10.64 -7.86 -0.10
N ILE A 123 11.43 -7.83 0.98
CA ILE A 123 12.48 -6.82 1.19
C ILE A 123 13.83 -7.49 1.02
N THR A 124 14.56 -7.08 -0.01
CA THR A 124 15.83 -7.70 -0.38
C THR A 124 16.92 -6.67 -0.66
N LYS A 125 18.19 -7.08 -0.55
CA LYS A 125 19.34 -6.27 -1.00
C LYS A 125 19.40 -6.10 -2.51
N GLY A 126 18.80 -7.04 -3.23
CA GLY A 126 18.79 -7.08 -4.69
C GLY A 126 18.09 -8.34 -5.17
N TYR A 127 17.81 -8.37 -6.46
CA TYR A 127 17.08 -9.46 -7.10
C TYR A 127 17.58 -9.63 -8.52
N THR A 128 17.37 -10.82 -9.07
CA THR A 128 17.65 -11.10 -10.47
C THR A 128 16.54 -10.57 -11.37
N ASN A 129 16.82 -10.41 -12.68
CA ASN A 129 15.78 -10.11 -13.66
C ASN A 129 14.67 -11.18 -13.68
N TYR A 130 15.00 -12.44 -13.39
CA TYR A 130 14.00 -13.51 -13.30
C TYR A 130 13.01 -13.27 -12.16
N GLN A 131 13.51 -12.87 -10.98
CA GLN A 131 12.66 -12.56 -9.83
C GLN A 131 11.81 -11.31 -10.10
N LEU A 132 12.40 -10.30 -10.75
CA LEU A 132 11.69 -9.12 -11.21
C LEU A 132 10.55 -9.51 -12.17
N ASP A 133 10.86 -10.24 -13.24
CA ASP A 133 9.89 -10.67 -14.25
C ASP A 133 8.78 -11.55 -13.65
N ALA A 134 9.11 -12.38 -12.66
CA ALA A 134 8.13 -13.23 -11.99
C ALA A 134 7.07 -12.43 -11.22
N VAL A 135 7.44 -11.30 -10.61
CA VAL A 135 6.51 -10.43 -9.86
C VAL A 135 6.02 -9.23 -10.66
N ASN A 136 6.53 -9.02 -11.87
CA ASN A 136 6.14 -7.93 -12.76
C ASN A 136 4.78 -8.21 -13.42
N ASN A 137 3.77 -8.45 -12.60
CA ASN A 137 2.38 -8.57 -12.96
C ASN A 137 1.56 -7.80 -11.92
N PRO A 138 0.87 -6.71 -12.32
CA PRO A 138 0.00 -5.95 -11.43
C PRO A 138 -1.07 -6.80 -10.72
N GLU A 139 -1.48 -7.94 -11.26
CA GLU A 139 -2.48 -8.81 -10.62
C GLU A 139 -1.91 -9.63 -9.45
N LEU A 140 -0.58 -9.72 -9.31
CA LEU A 140 0.05 -10.47 -8.24
C LEU A 140 0.07 -9.68 -6.92
N PRO A 141 -0.40 -10.26 -5.81
CA PRO A 141 -0.35 -9.68 -4.47
C PRO A 141 1.05 -9.84 -3.83
N ILE A 142 2.10 -9.67 -4.64
CA ILE A 142 3.49 -9.82 -4.22
C ILE A 142 4.27 -8.57 -4.64
N ASP A 143 4.72 -7.77 -3.68
CA ASP A 143 5.51 -6.56 -3.90
C ASP A 143 7.00 -6.82 -3.62
N LEU A 144 7.86 -6.06 -4.29
CA LEU A 144 9.31 -6.20 -4.18
C LEU A 144 9.97 -4.86 -3.86
N TYR A 145 10.73 -4.84 -2.79
CA TYR A 145 11.47 -3.68 -2.31
C TYR A 145 12.96 -3.98 -2.26
N GLN A 146 13.77 -3.03 -2.71
CA GLN A 146 15.22 -3.08 -2.56
C GLN A 146 15.66 -2.19 -1.40
N ILE A 147 16.31 -2.77 -0.39
CA ILE A 147 16.87 -2.03 0.75
C ILE A 147 18.40 -1.87 0.63
N LYS A 148 18.89 -0.66 0.90
CA LYS A 148 20.31 -0.31 0.98
C LYS A 148 20.57 0.54 2.23
N GLN A 149 21.72 0.34 2.86
CA GLN A 149 22.21 1.19 3.96
C GLN A 149 23.54 1.85 3.56
N PHE A 150 23.83 3.01 4.13
CA PHE A 150 25.03 3.80 3.85
C PHE A 150 25.82 4.14 5.12
N GLU A 151 27.09 4.52 4.95
CA GLU A 151 28.06 4.73 6.06
C GLU A 151 27.68 5.78 7.11
N ASN A 152 26.74 6.68 6.80
CA ASN A 152 26.25 7.73 7.68
C ASN A 152 24.88 7.41 8.32
N GLY A 153 24.45 6.15 8.29
CA GLY A 153 23.18 5.71 8.87
C GLY A 153 21.95 5.98 7.99
N GLN A 154 22.14 6.45 6.76
CA GLN A 154 21.03 6.60 5.81
C GLN A 154 20.57 5.24 5.30
N ILE A 155 19.25 5.10 5.15
CA ILE A 155 18.58 3.93 4.59
C ILE A 155 17.83 4.36 3.34
N GLN A 156 17.93 3.57 2.27
CA GLN A 156 17.14 3.72 1.06
C GLN A 156 16.31 2.46 0.88
N LEU A 157 15.01 2.63 0.66
CA LEU A 157 14.06 1.56 0.37
C LEU A 157 13.36 1.89 -0.95
N ASP A 158 13.69 1.15 -2.01
CA ASP A 158 13.17 1.37 -3.35
C ASP A 158 12.04 0.38 -3.63
N TYR A 159 10.81 0.85 -3.87
CA TYR A 159 9.73 0.01 -4.39
C TYR A 159 9.96 -0.27 -5.88
N THR A 160 9.72 -1.52 -6.30
CA THR A 160 9.77 -1.91 -7.71
C THR A 160 8.38 -1.76 -8.33
N GLU A 161 8.21 -0.75 -9.18
CA GLU A 161 6.96 -0.57 -9.91
C GLU A 161 6.67 -1.77 -10.81
N LYS A 162 5.45 -2.30 -10.69
CA LYS A 162 4.93 -3.33 -11.58
C LYS A 162 4.48 -2.68 -12.88
N THR A 163 5.23 -2.94 -13.93
CA THR A 163 4.85 -2.58 -15.30
C THR A 163 3.98 -3.70 -15.87
N LYS A 164 2.99 -3.37 -16.71
CA LYS A 164 2.23 -4.43 -17.41
C LYS A 164 3.21 -5.29 -18.21
N PRO A 165 3.29 -6.61 -17.99
CA PRO A 165 4.16 -7.45 -18.79
C PRO A 165 3.60 -7.53 -20.22
N ALA A 166 4.43 -7.20 -21.20
CA ALA A 166 4.21 -7.62 -22.57
C ALA A 166 4.38 -9.15 -22.60
N LYS A 167 3.25 -9.87 -22.51
CA LYS A 167 3.10 -11.34 -22.46
C LYS A 167 3.52 -11.94 -21.11
N VAL A 168 2.52 -12.49 -20.43
CA VAL A 168 2.64 -13.39 -19.28
C VAL A 168 3.73 -14.42 -19.58
N ALA A 169 4.87 -14.34 -18.86
CA ALA A 169 5.78 -15.46 -18.77
C ALA A 169 4.99 -16.59 -18.12
N LYS A 170 4.70 -17.65 -18.88
CA LYS A 170 4.20 -18.89 -18.30
C LYS A 170 5.30 -19.42 -17.40
N SER A 171 5.21 -19.13 -16.10
CA SER A 171 6.09 -19.74 -15.10
C SER A 171 5.98 -21.26 -15.25
N GLN A 172 7.07 -21.87 -15.70
CA GLN A 172 7.24 -23.32 -15.61
C GLN A 172 7.34 -23.65 -14.14
N THR A 173 6.24 -24.14 -13.57
CA THR A 173 6.17 -24.82 -12.28
C THR A 173 7.28 -25.86 -12.19
N MET A 174 8.31 -25.60 -11.38
CA MET A 174 9.21 -26.63 -10.89
C MET A 174 8.61 -27.26 -9.62
N LEU A 175 7.86 -28.35 -9.86
CA LEU A 175 7.62 -29.50 -8.99
C LEU A 175 8.02 -29.36 -7.49
N THR A 176 7.08 -28.92 -6.66
CA THR A 176 6.94 -29.47 -5.30
C THR A 176 5.93 -30.64 -5.36
N LYS A 177 6.22 -31.73 -4.64
CA LYS A 177 5.50 -33.01 -4.71
C LYS A 177 4.14 -33.03 -4.00
N GLU A 178 3.62 -31.89 -3.59
CA GLU A 178 2.26 -31.78 -3.04
C GLU A 178 1.50 -30.70 -3.79
N PRO A 179 0.30 -30.98 -4.33
CA PRO A 179 -0.53 -29.97 -4.94
C PRO A 179 -1.09 -29.09 -3.82
N VAL A 180 -0.36 -28.02 -3.47
CA VAL A 180 -0.95 -26.95 -2.66
C VAL A 180 -2.11 -26.39 -3.48
N ASN A 181 -3.32 -26.53 -2.94
CA ASN A 181 -4.54 -26.18 -3.64
C ASN A 181 -4.70 -24.64 -3.61
N PHE A 182 -4.00 -23.93 -4.48
CA PHE A 182 -3.95 -22.46 -4.57
C PHE A 182 -5.28 -21.76 -4.95
N THR A 183 -6.41 -22.45 -4.79
CA THR A 183 -7.75 -21.94 -5.16
C THR A 183 -8.11 -20.65 -4.44
N GLN A 184 -7.76 -20.51 -3.16
CA GLN A 184 -8.06 -19.29 -2.39
C GLN A 184 -7.21 -18.08 -2.81
N ILE A 185 -6.01 -18.29 -3.36
CA ILE A 185 -5.17 -17.18 -3.85
C ILE A 185 -5.87 -16.46 -5.02
N SER A 186 -6.70 -17.16 -5.79
CA SER A 186 -7.49 -16.55 -6.85
C SER A 186 -8.56 -15.57 -6.34
N GLU A 187 -8.87 -15.58 -5.04
CA GLU A 187 -9.76 -14.61 -4.40
C GLU A 187 -9.06 -13.28 -4.09
N LEU A 188 -7.71 -13.25 -4.09
CA LEU A 188 -6.93 -12.03 -3.91
C LEU A 188 -7.11 -11.13 -5.12
N LYS A 189 -7.34 -9.85 -4.84
CA LYS A 189 -7.61 -8.82 -5.83
C LYS A 189 -6.65 -7.67 -5.60
N ASN A 190 -5.82 -7.42 -6.60
CA ASN A 190 -5.13 -6.15 -6.66
C ASN A 190 -5.99 -5.15 -7.43
N TYR A 191 -6.60 -4.22 -6.72
CA TYR A 191 -7.39 -3.16 -7.35
C TYR A 191 -6.45 -2.15 -8.00
N THR A 192 -6.87 -1.61 -9.13
CA THR A 192 -6.14 -0.63 -9.89
C THR A 192 -7.00 0.62 -10.12
N GLU A 193 -6.36 1.73 -10.45
CA GLU A 193 -7.05 2.93 -10.90
C GLU A 193 -7.99 2.67 -12.09
N ALA A 194 -7.57 1.80 -13.01
CA ALA A 194 -8.39 1.39 -14.15
C ALA A 194 -9.70 0.70 -13.71
N ASP A 195 -9.71 -0.04 -12.59
CA ASP A 195 -10.93 -0.67 -12.07
C ASP A 195 -11.93 0.37 -11.58
N MET A 196 -11.46 1.50 -11.06
CA MET A 196 -12.32 2.61 -10.62
C MET A 196 -12.84 3.41 -11.81
N LEU A 197 -11.99 3.69 -12.81
CA LEU A 197 -12.37 4.40 -14.02
C LEU A 197 -13.48 3.69 -14.82
N ARG A 198 -13.55 2.34 -14.78
CA ARG A 198 -14.63 1.58 -15.40
C ARG A 198 -16.03 1.86 -14.82
N LYS A 199 -16.11 2.48 -13.64
CA LYS A 199 -17.37 2.86 -12.99
C LYS A 199 -17.89 4.24 -13.42
N GLY A 200 -16.99 5.10 -13.91
CA GLY A 200 -17.30 6.46 -14.35
C GLY A 200 -17.86 6.51 -15.78
N SER A 201 -18.53 7.62 -16.12
CA SER A 201 -18.71 8.03 -17.52
C SER A 201 -17.45 8.68 -18.05
N ASP A 202 -17.35 8.89 -19.37
CA ASP A 202 -16.23 9.61 -19.97
C ASP A 202 -16.07 11.01 -19.34
N GLU A 203 -17.18 11.74 -19.14
CA GLU A 203 -17.15 13.07 -18.51
C GLU A 203 -16.69 13.02 -17.05
N THR A 204 -17.11 12.00 -16.29
CA THR A 204 -16.69 11.86 -14.89
C THR A 204 -15.22 11.44 -14.79
N ASN A 205 -14.76 10.61 -15.72
CA ASN A 205 -13.36 10.19 -15.79
C ASN A 205 -12.45 11.36 -16.19
N ASP A 206 -12.88 12.22 -17.11
CA ASP A 206 -12.15 13.44 -17.48
C ASP A 206 -12.03 14.40 -16.29
N LEU A 207 -13.11 14.64 -15.55
CA LEU A 207 -13.08 15.44 -14.31
C LEU A 207 -12.14 14.84 -13.27
N TYR A 208 -12.13 13.52 -13.12
CA TYR A 208 -11.22 12.84 -12.22
C TYR A 208 -9.75 12.98 -12.64
N GLN A 209 -9.44 12.89 -13.94
CA GLN A 209 -8.06 13.06 -14.40
C GLN A 209 -7.54 14.48 -14.10
N GLU A 210 -8.36 15.51 -14.32
CA GLU A 210 -7.98 16.88 -13.99
C GLU A 210 -7.77 17.07 -12.47
N LEU A 211 -8.72 16.57 -11.67
CA LEU A 211 -8.61 16.57 -10.21
C LEU A 211 -7.34 15.83 -9.74
N LYS A 212 -7.07 14.65 -10.29
CA LYS A 212 -5.88 13.85 -9.96
C LYS A 212 -4.60 14.64 -10.25
N THR A 213 -4.49 15.25 -11.44
CA THR A 213 -3.32 16.06 -11.80
C THR A 213 -3.13 17.19 -10.80
N GLU A 214 -4.18 17.95 -10.50
CA GLU A 214 -4.08 19.05 -9.54
C GLU A 214 -3.69 18.59 -8.14
N ILE A 215 -4.20 17.44 -7.66
CA ILE A 215 -3.82 16.88 -6.36
C ILE A 215 -2.33 16.47 -6.37
N LEU A 216 -1.87 15.76 -7.39
CA LEU A 216 -0.47 15.30 -7.48
C LEU A 216 0.52 16.47 -7.60
N ASP A 217 0.09 17.59 -8.19
CA ASP A 217 0.89 18.81 -8.30
C ASP A 217 1.04 19.56 -6.96
N LEU A 218 0.24 19.23 -5.93
CA LEU A 218 0.33 19.86 -4.62
C LEU A 218 1.63 19.52 -3.88
N ASN A 219 2.09 18.28 -3.99
CA ASN A 219 3.28 17.79 -3.30
C ASN A 219 3.84 16.53 -3.99
N PRO A 220 5.16 16.47 -4.30
CA PRO A 220 5.77 15.31 -4.96
C PRO A 220 5.73 14.01 -4.15
N ASN A 221 5.47 14.07 -2.85
CA ASN A 221 5.36 12.89 -1.98
C ASN A 221 3.94 12.28 -1.97
N ILE A 222 3.01 12.80 -2.78
CA ILE A 222 1.67 12.24 -2.87
C ILE A 222 1.69 10.95 -3.69
N SER A 223 1.07 9.91 -3.15
CA SER A 223 0.87 8.63 -3.82
C SER A 223 -0.62 8.28 -3.89
N ILE A 224 -0.97 7.35 -4.77
CA ILE A 224 -2.34 6.88 -4.96
C ILE A 224 -2.39 5.37 -4.71
N LYS A 225 -3.34 4.94 -3.90
CA LYS A 225 -3.60 3.54 -3.61
C LYS A 225 -5.03 3.18 -3.98
N ALA A 226 -5.19 2.08 -4.71
CA ALA A 226 -6.49 1.63 -5.16
C ALA A 226 -7.14 0.64 -4.19
N HIS A 227 -8.40 0.89 -3.89
CA HIS A 227 -9.27 0.04 -3.07
C HIS A 227 -10.40 -0.49 -3.92
N LYS A 228 -11.17 -1.42 -3.35
CA LYS A 228 -12.37 -1.98 -3.99
C LYS A 228 -13.36 -0.92 -4.47
N THR A 229 -13.51 0.17 -3.73
CA THR A 229 -14.57 1.16 -3.95
C THR A 229 -14.07 2.58 -4.20
N TYR A 230 -12.82 2.90 -3.85
CA TYR A 230 -12.26 4.24 -3.95
C TYR A 230 -10.75 4.21 -4.25
N LEU A 231 -10.19 5.38 -4.50
CA LEU A 231 -8.75 5.66 -4.59
C LEU A 231 -8.35 6.52 -3.40
N ALA A 232 -7.46 6.01 -2.55
CA ALA A 232 -6.87 6.78 -1.47
C ALA A 232 -5.71 7.61 -2.04
N PHE A 233 -5.71 8.90 -1.76
CA PHE A 233 -4.56 9.78 -1.96
C PHE A 233 -3.85 9.91 -0.62
N LEU A 234 -2.55 9.59 -0.62
CA LEU A 234 -1.74 9.54 0.58
C LEU A 234 -0.60 10.55 0.50
N ILE A 235 -0.28 11.19 1.62
CA ILE A 235 0.91 12.03 1.78
C ILE A 235 1.78 11.37 2.85
N ASN A 236 3.02 11.01 2.50
CA ASN A 236 3.92 10.22 3.37
C ASN A 236 3.20 8.99 3.97
N ASP A 237 2.53 8.21 3.11
CA ASP A 237 1.75 7.02 3.43
C ASP A 237 0.52 7.21 4.36
N LYS A 238 0.16 8.46 4.67
CA LYS A 238 -1.07 8.81 5.40
C LYS A 238 -2.16 9.23 4.42
N ASP A 239 -3.28 8.52 4.43
CA ASP A 239 -4.46 8.85 3.65
C ASP A 239 -5.06 10.20 4.09
N PHE A 240 -5.19 11.12 3.12
CA PHE A 240 -5.81 12.43 3.33
C PHE A 240 -7.09 12.65 2.50
N CYS A 241 -7.34 11.82 1.48
CA CYS A 241 -8.47 12.01 0.58
C CYS A 241 -8.83 10.71 -0.15
N ASP A 242 -10.05 10.22 0.06
CA ASP A 242 -10.58 9.06 -0.67
C ASP A 242 -11.48 9.53 -1.81
N ILE A 243 -11.23 9.06 -3.03
CA ILE A 243 -12.03 9.42 -4.21
C ILE A 243 -12.78 8.20 -4.74
N THR A 244 -14.11 8.27 -4.70
CA THR A 244 -15.00 7.33 -5.37
C THR A 244 -15.47 7.91 -6.70
N ILE A 245 -15.16 7.21 -7.79
CA ILE A 245 -15.65 7.53 -9.13
C ILE A 245 -17.04 6.89 -9.31
N GLN A 246 -18.06 7.73 -9.55
CA GLN A 246 -19.42 7.28 -9.85
C GLN A 246 -19.78 7.62 -11.29
N LYS A 247 -20.90 7.08 -11.79
CA LYS A 247 -21.30 7.28 -13.19
C LYS A 247 -21.52 8.74 -13.60
N LYS A 248 -21.84 9.63 -12.66
CA LYS A 248 -22.26 11.03 -12.95
C LYS A 248 -21.60 12.09 -12.07
N GLN A 249 -20.71 11.69 -11.16
CA GLN A 249 -20.12 12.60 -10.18
C GLN A 249 -18.91 11.94 -9.50
N LEU A 250 -18.06 12.76 -8.92
CA LEU A 250 -17.05 12.33 -7.97
C LEU A 250 -17.56 12.52 -6.55
N LYS A 251 -17.22 11.56 -5.70
CA LYS A 251 -17.48 11.62 -4.27
C LYS A 251 -16.16 11.47 -3.53
N LEU A 252 -15.87 12.44 -2.69
CA LEU A 252 -14.63 12.55 -1.94
C LEU A 252 -14.92 12.40 -0.45
N PHE A 253 -14.03 11.72 0.27
CA PHE A 253 -13.97 11.77 1.73
C PHE A 253 -12.67 12.43 2.16
N LEU A 254 -12.76 13.52 2.92
CA LEU A 254 -11.58 14.24 3.41
C LEU A 254 -11.23 13.75 4.82
N ASN A 255 -10.04 13.19 5.01
CA ASN A 255 -9.59 12.62 6.27
C ASN A 255 -9.25 13.70 7.31
N MET A 256 -10.28 14.35 7.84
CA MET A 256 -10.20 15.35 8.90
C MET A 256 -11.32 15.11 9.92
N LYS A 257 -11.13 15.57 11.16
CA LYS A 257 -12.20 15.54 12.17
C LYS A 257 -13.19 16.67 11.93
N PHE A 258 -14.46 16.41 12.21
CA PHE A 258 -15.50 17.44 12.11
C PHE A 258 -15.15 18.69 12.93
N GLY A 259 -15.41 19.87 12.37
CA GLY A 259 -15.04 21.18 12.89
C GLY A 259 -13.66 21.68 12.44
N GLN A 260 -12.85 20.87 11.73
CA GLN A 260 -11.51 21.28 11.29
C GLN A 260 -11.46 21.82 9.86
N LEU A 261 -12.43 21.47 9.01
CA LEU A 261 -12.49 21.94 7.63
C LEU A 261 -13.08 23.35 7.56
N ASN A 262 -12.37 24.28 6.91
CA ASN A 262 -12.89 25.59 6.58
C ASN A 262 -13.59 25.53 5.21
N ASP A 263 -14.89 25.27 5.25
CA ASP A 263 -15.77 25.22 4.09
C ASP A 263 -16.73 26.43 4.09
N LYS A 264 -16.44 27.42 3.25
CA LYS A 264 -17.19 28.68 3.16
C LYS A 264 -18.40 28.60 2.23
N LEU A 265 -18.46 27.58 1.38
CA LEU A 265 -19.51 27.39 0.37
C LEU A 265 -20.42 26.20 0.69
N ASP A 266 -20.27 25.59 1.88
CA ASP A 266 -21.09 24.48 2.39
C ASP A 266 -21.16 23.27 1.43
N TYR A 267 -20.04 22.92 0.79
CA TYR A 267 -19.90 21.72 -0.05
C TYR A 267 -19.80 20.42 0.76
N ALA A 268 -19.30 20.49 1.98
CA ALA A 268 -18.94 19.34 2.79
C ALA A 268 -20.10 18.92 3.71
N ARG A 269 -20.44 17.64 3.63
CA ARG A 269 -21.44 17.00 4.45
C ARG A 269 -20.80 16.30 5.65
N ASP A 270 -21.40 16.48 6.83
CA ASP A 270 -21.03 15.75 8.06
C ASP A 270 -21.35 14.25 7.96
N MET A 271 -20.32 13.42 8.12
CA MET A 271 -20.41 11.96 8.05
C MET A 271 -20.21 11.24 9.39
N ARG A 272 -20.12 11.95 10.53
CA ARG A 272 -19.82 11.33 11.85
C ARG A 272 -20.77 10.21 12.28
N ASN A 273 -22.04 10.27 11.85
CA ASN A 273 -23.09 9.33 12.26
C ASN A 273 -23.64 8.50 11.08
N ILE A 274 -22.90 8.44 9.97
CA ILE A 274 -23.34 7.77 8.73
C ILE A 274 -22.30 6.71 8.38
N GLY A 275 -22.74 5.51 7.98
CA GLY A 275 -21.83 4.48 7.48
C GLY A 275 -21.03 5.00 6.29
N LYS A 276 -19.70 4.91 6.36
CA LYS A 276 -18.75 5.46 5.37
C LYS A 276 -17.78 4.39 4.90
N TYR A 277 -17.35 4.54 3.65
CA TYR A 277 -16.35 3.65 3.02
C TYR A 277 -14.92 4.22 3.09
N GLY A 278 -14.70 5.31 3.83
CA GLY A 278 -13.42 6.02 3.97
C GLY A 278 -13.20 6.59 5.38
N ASN A 279 -12.04 7.19 5.62
CA ASN A 279 -11.56 7.47 6.98
C ASN A 279 -12.00 8.84 7.55
N GLY A 280 -12.49 9.75 6.69
CA GLY A 280 -12.81 11.15 7.03
C GLY A 280 -14.24 11.47 7.50
N ASP A 281 -14.41 12.55 8.26
CA ASP A 281 -15.74 13.00 8.74
C ASP A 281 -16.48 13.91 7.73
N TYR A 282 -15.86 14.22 6.59
CA TYR A 282 -16.43 15.09 5.56
C TYR A 282 -16.59 14.37 4.24
N GLU A 283 -17.81 14.39 3.68
CA GLU A 283 -18.11 13.95 2.31
C GLU A 283 -18.31 15.18 1.41
N VAL A 284 -17.65 15.22 0.25
CA VAL A 284 -17.84 16.25 -0.77
C VAL A 284 -18.24 15.57 -2.08
N THR A 285 -19.26 16.08 -2.75
CA THR A 285 -19.69 15.55 -4.06
C THR A 285 -19.77 16.66 -5.09
N PHE A 286 -19.19 16.43 -6.27
CA PHE A 286 -19.23 17.39 -7.36
C PHE A 286 -19.13 16.69 -8.73
N ASN A 287 -19.56 17.37 -9.79
CA ASN A 287 -19.69 16.80 -11.13
C ASN A 287 -19.38 17.80 -12.25
N ASN A 288 -18.69 18.89 -11.93
CA ASN A 288 -18.39 19.96 -12.86
C ASN A 288 -16.96 20.49 -12.61
N HIS A 289 -16.36 21.03 -13.67
CA HIS A 289 -15.00 21.58 -13.63
C HIS A 289 -14.94 22.96 -12.97
N THR A 290 -16.05 23.70 -12.91
CA THR A 290 -16.08 25.07 -12.35
C THR A 290 -15.80 25.09 -10.86
N ASP A 291 -16.25 24.07 -10.14
CA ASP A 291 -16.06 23.95 -8.69
C ASP A 291 -14.67 23.41 -8.32
N LEU A 292 -13.94 22.84 -9.29
CA LEU A 292 -12.67 22.15 -9.06
C LEU A 292 -11.65 22.95 -8.24
N PRO A 293 -11.41 24.26 -8.50
CA PRO A 293 -10.45 25.04 -7.72
C PRO A 293 -10.82 25.10 -6.23
N TYR A 294 -12.12 25.19 -5.92
CA TYR A 294 -12.58 25.21 -4.54
C TYR A 294 -12.47 23.84 -3.87
N ILE A 295 -12.79 22.78 -4.60
CA ILE A 295 -12.62 21.39 -4.13
C ILE A 295 -11.15 21.12 -3.80
N ILE A 296 -10.23 21.56 -4.66
CA ILE A 296 -8.78 21.45 -4.42
C ILE A 296 -8.35 22.19 -3.15
N ASP A 297 -8.91 23.37 -2.86
CA ASP A 297 -8.62 24.09 -1.61
C ASP A 297 -9.12 23.35 -0.35
N LEU A 298 -10.23 22.62 -0.44
CA LEU A 298 -10.67 21.72 0.66
C LEU A 298 -9.71 20.53 0.82
N ILE A 299 -9.28 19.91 -0.29
CA ILE A 299 -8.34 18.78 -0.28
C ILE A 299 -6.98 19.20 0.30
N LYS A 300 -6.47 20.38 -0.07
CA LYS A 300 -5.21 20.93 0.48
C LYS A 300 -5.26 21.04 2.00
N GLN A 301 -6.38 21.43 2.59
CA GLN A 301 -6.54 21.49 4.05
C GLN A 301 -6.38 20.11 4.69
N SER A 302 -6.98 19.07 4.08
CA SER A 302 -6.85 17.69 4.53
C SER A 302 -5.42 17.17 4.37
N MET A 303 -4.76 17.47 3.25
CA MET A 303 -3.37 17.10 3.00
C MET A 303 -2.45 17.71 4.07
N VAL A 304 -2.49 19.03 4.28
CA VAL A 304 -1.66 19.72 5.28
C VAL A 304 -1.90 19.19 6.69
N LYS A 305 -3.12 18.73 6.98
CA LYS A 305 -3.45 18.15 8.29
C LYS A 305 -2.83 16.78 8.51
N ASN A 306 -2.70 15.98 7.45
CA ASN A 306 -2.19 14.61 7.49
C ASN A 306 -0.70 14.49 7.13
N ASP A 307 -0.08 15.54 6.57
CA ASP A 307 1.38 15.64 6.33
C ASP A 307 2.19 15.82 7.64
N GLN A 308 1.50 15.97 8.79
CA GLN A 308 2.10 16.16 10.13
C GLN A 308 2.43 14.84 10.82
#